data_AF-A0A1G3AUW2-F1
#
_entry.id   AF-A0A1G3AUW2-F1
#
_cell.length_a   1.000
_cell.length_b   1.000
_cell.length_c   1.000
_cell.angle_alpha   90.00
_cell.angle_beta   90.00
_cell.angle_gamma   90.00
#
_symmetry.space_group_name_H-M   'P 1'
#
loop_
_entity.id
_entity.type
_entity.pdbx_description
1 polymer ?
#
loop_
_entity_poly.entity_id
_entity_poly.type
_entity_poly.pdbx_seq_one_letter_code
_entity_poly.pdbx_strand_id
1 'polypeptide(L)'
;MAFISGFIEFRNGSILDFKEFIEKTDKGIGKYKYAYNYRKGSNNLLRYDNAPDPRAKNIKTFPCHKHLEDGNIIESKHLELSDIINEIENLFISEHKE
;
A
#
# COMPACT_ATOMS: atom_id res chain seq x y z
N MET A 1 -3.11 -17.78 -11.56
CA MET A 1 -2.60 -16.47 -11.13
C MET A 1 -3.29 -15.38 -11.92
N ALA A 2 -3.77 -14.33 -11.24
CA ALA A 2 -4.33 -13.13 -11.82
C ALA A 2 -3.51 -11.92 -11.36
N PHE A 3 -3.34 -10.94 -12.24
CA PHE A 3 -2.69 -9.67 -11.94
C PHE A 3 -3.72 -8.56 -12.12
N ILE A 4 -3.94 -7.78 -11.06
CA ILE A 4 -4.86 -6.65 -11.06
C ILE A 4 -4.05 -5.40 -10.78
N SER A 5 -4.21 -4.38 -11.60
CA SER A 5 -3.54 -3.11 -11.40
C SER A 5 -4.36 -1.95 -11.92
N GLY A 6 -4.13 -0.78 -11.33
CA GLY A 6 -4.73 0.45 -11.78
C GLY A 6 -4.29 1.61 -10.90
N PHE A 7 -5.04 2.70 -10.98
CA PHE A 7 -4.89 3.83 -10.09
C PHE A 7 -6.27 4.36 -9.68
N ILE A 8 -6.33 5.00 -8.53
CA ILE A 8 -7.50 5.75 -8.03
C ILE A 8 -7.07 7.21 -7.90
N GLU A 9 -7.74 8.10 -8.61
CA GLU A 9 -7.55 9.54 -8.48
C GLU A 9 -8.55 10.12 -7.47
N PHE A 10 -8.05 10.85 -6.49
CA PHE A 10 -8.85 11.49 -5.44
C PHE A 10 -9.10 12.96 -5.79
N ARG A 11 -10.18 13.53 -5.23
CA ARG A 11 -10.62 14.91 -5.53
C ARG A 11 -9.60 16.00 -5.20
N ASN A 12 -8.63 15.74 -4.32
CA ASN A 12 -7.56 16.68 -3.97
C ASN A 12 -6.32 16.57 -4.90
N GLY A 13 -6.42 15.77 -5.97
CA GLY A 13 -5.35 15.52 -6.94
C GLY A 13 -4.29 14.52 -6.47
N SER A 14 -4.47 13.85 -5.33
CA SER A 14 -3.64 12.69 -4.97
C SER A 14 -4.09 11.44 -5.74
N ILE A 15 -3.18 10.48 -5.87
CA ILE A 15 -3.38 9.25 -6.63
C ILE A 15 -2.89 8.07 -5.79
N LEU A 16 -3.67 7.00 -5.75
CA LEU A 16 -3.25 5.68 -5.26
C LEU A 16 -3.00 4.77 -6.47
N ASP A 17 -1.75 4.45 -6.78
CA ASP A 17 -1.42 3.38 -7.71
C ASP A 17 -1.48 2.03 -6.97
N PHE A 18 -2.12 1.02 -7.56
CA PHE A 18 -2.22 -0.30 -6.94
C PHE A 18 -1.85 -1.42 -7.91
N LYS A 19 -1.25 -2.48 -7.35
CA LYS A 19 -0.92 -3.74 -8.01
C LYS A 19 -1.17 -4.87 -7.05
N GLU A 20 -1.85 -5.91 -7.50
CA GLU A 20 -2.13 -7.12 -6.72
C GLU A 20 -1.91 -8.36 -7.58
N PHE A 21 -1.28 -9.36 -6.98
CA PHE A 21 -1.17 -10.69 -7.55
C PHE A 21 -2.00 -11.65 -6.72
N ILE A 22 -2.99 -12.22 -7.38
CA ILE A 22 -4.00 -13.08 -6.78
C ILE A 22 -3.82 -14.50 -7.33
N GLU A 23 -3.88 -15.49 -6.46
CA GLU A 23 -3.72 -16.89 -6.82
C GLU A 23 -4.81 -17.75 -6.17
N LYS A 24 -5.25 -18.78 -6.88
CA LYS A 24 -6.08 -19.84 -6.31
C LYS A 24 -5.14 -20.82 -5.61
N THR A 25 -5.35 -21.00 -4.32
CA THR A 25 -4.67 -21.96 -3.46
C THR A 25 -5.64 -23.03 -2.99
N ASP A 26 -5.14 -24.05 -2.30
CA ASP A 26 -5.99 -25.07 -1.64
C ASP A 26 -6.93 -24.46 -0.58
N LYS A 27 -6.60 -23.27 -0.08
CA LYS A 27 -7.39 -22.51 0.91
C LYS A 27 -8.36 -21.51 0.27
N GLY A 28 -8.46 -21.49 -1.06
CA GLY A 28 -9.29 -20.54 -1.80
C GLY A 28 -8.47 -19.48 -2.55
N ILE A 29 -9.11 -18.38 -2.92
CA ILE A 29 -8.49 -17.27 -3.64
C ILE A 29 -7.77 -16.37 -2.63
N GLY A 30 -6.47 -16.15 -2.80
CA GLY A 30 -5.66 -15.34 -1.90
C GLY A 30 -4.73 -14.40 -2.65
N LYS A 31 -4.45 -13.25 -2.04
CA LYS A 31 -3.43 -12.31 -2.51
C LYS A 31 -2.09 -12.66 -1.89
N TYR A 32 -1.07 -12.84 -2.73
CA TYR A 32 0.27 -13.21 -2.26
C TYR A 32 1.30 -12.10 -2.51
N LYS A 33 1.05 -11.17 -3.43
CA LYS A 33 1.86 -9.95 -3.60
C LYS A 33 1.00 -8.72 -3.81
N TYR A 34 1.45 -7.59 -3.30
CA TYR A 34 0.82 -6.30 -3.52
C TYR A 34 1.84 -5.17 -3.53
N ALA A 35 1.46 -4.06 -4.17
CA ALA A 35 2.10 -2.78 -4.03
C ALA A 35 1.04 -1.67 -4.12
N TYR A 36 1.01 -0.79 -3.14
CA TYR A 36 0.12 0.36 -3.03
C TYR A 36 0.99 1.60 -2.87
N ASN A 37 0.91 2.54 -3.80
CA ASN A 37 1.69 3.78 -3.77
C ASN A 37 0.74 4.97 -3.75
N TYR A 38 0.66 5.66 -2.62
CA TYR A 38 -0.11 6.88 -2.48
C TYR A 38 0.79 8.08 -2.70
N ARG A 39 0.45 8.91 -3.68
CA ARG A 39 1.29 10.02 -4.14
C ARG A 39 0.49 11.27 -4.46
N LYS A 40 1.15 12.42 -4.47
CA LYS A 40 0.61 13.67 -5.00
C LYS A 40 1.64 14.31 -5.92
N GLY A 41 1.29 14.45 -7.20
CA GLY A 41 2.27 14.78 -8.23
C GLY A 41 3.40 13.74 -8.29
N SER A 42 4.65 14.20 -8.17
CA SER A 42 5.86 13.37 -8.12
C SER A 42 6.21 12.85 -6.72
N ASN A 43 5.52 13.32 -5.67
CA ASN A 43 5.87 12.99 -4.29
C ASN A 43 5.14 11.72 -3.86
N ASN A 44 5.89 10.69 -3.47
CA ASN A 44 5.33 9.50 -2.82
C ASN A 44 5.14 9.79 -1.34
N LEU A 45 3.89 9.86 -0.90
CA LEU A 45 3.53 10.19 0.48
C LEU A 45 3.66 8.96 1.38
N LEU A 46 3.22 7.82 0.87
CA LEU A 46 3.42 6.52 1.50
C LEU A 46 3.34 5.41 0.47
N ARG A 47 4.03 4.31 0.73
CA ARG A 47 3.95 3.11 -0.10
C ARG A 47 3.94 1.88 0.77
N TYR A 48 3.03 0.96 0.49
CA TYR A 48 2.99 -0.35 1.11
C TYR A 48 3.28 -1.42 0.06
N ASP A 49 4.17 -2.35 0.37
CA ASP A 49 4.34 -3.55 -0.43
C ASP A 49 4.93 -4.70 0.38
N ASN A 50 4.97 -5.87 -0.24
CA ASN A 50 5.58 -7.06 0.32
C ASN A 50 6.68 -7.63 -0.58
N ALA A 51 7.35 -6.79 -1.36
CA ALA A 51 8.55 -7.20 -2.08
C ALA A 51 9.69 -7.47 -1.09
N PRO A 52 10.60 -8.42 -1.37
CA PRO A 52 11.74 -8.71 -0.51
C PRO A 52 12.79 -7.58 -0.61
N ASP A 53 12.49 -6.40 -0.07
CA ASP A 53 13.38 -5.25 -0.04
C ASP A 53 14.55 -5.50 0.95
N PRO A 54 15.81 -5.45 0.51
CA PRO A 54 16.98 -5.59 1.39
C PRO A 54 17.01 -4.59 2.55
N ARG A 55 16.45 -3.39 2.39
CA ARG A 55 16.36 -2.36 3.44
C ARG A 55 15.33 -2.72 4.52
N ALA A 56 14.35 -3.56 4.19
CA ALA A 56 13.35 -4.08 5.11
C ALA A 56 13.75 -5.40 5.79
N LYS A 57 14.94 -5.96 5.53
CA LYS A 57 15.29 -7.31 6.03
C LYS A 57 15.26 -7.47 7.56
N ASN A 58 15.36 -6.37 8.31
CA ASN A 58 15.48 -6.35 9.77
C ASN A 58 14.17 -6.00 10.50
N ILE A 59 13.09 -5.66 9.78
CA ILE A 59 11.80 -5.38 10.42
C ILE A 59 11.06 -6.70 10.71
N LYS A 60 10.26 -6.75 11.78
CA LYS A 60 9.62 -8.01 12.22
C LYS A 60 8.61 -8.56 11.22
N THR A 61 8.04 -7.70 10.40
CA THR A 61 6.97 -8.02 9.45
C THR A 61 7.46 -8.33 8.04
N PHE A 62 8.79 -8.46 7.85
CA PHE A 62 9.37 -8.82 6.55
C PHE A 62 8.67 -10.04 5.92
N PRO A 63 8.23 -9.95 4.64
CA PRO A 63 8.53 -8.90 3.68
C PRO A 63 7.54 -7.72 3.66
N CYS A 64 6.47 -7.73 4.45
CA CYS A 64 5.47 -6.65 4.46
C CYS A 64 6.04 -5.39 5.14
N HIS A 65 6.04 -4.26 4.42
CA HIS A 65 6.60 -3.02 4.94
C HIS A 65 5.88 -1.78 4.39
N LYS A 66 6.10 -0.65 5.07
CA LYS A 66 5.65 0.68 4.65
C LYS A 66 6.86 1.59 4.42
N HIS A 67 6.96 2.20 3.25
CA HIS A 67 7.83 3.34 3.00
C HIS A 67 7.10 4.64 3.37
N LEU A 68 7.78 5.50 4.09
CA LEU A 68 7.34 6.85 4.43
C LEU A 68 7.95 7.88 3.47
N GLU A 69 7.35 9.07 3.39
CA GLU A 69 7.82 10.17 2.53
C GLU A 69 9.27 10.59 2.81
N ASP A 70 9.72 10.50 4.07
CA ASP A 70 11.10 10.79 4.49
C ASP A 70 12.10 9.68 4.10
N GLY A 71 11.63 8.62 3.43
CA GLY A 71 12.43 7.48 3.00
C GLY A 71 12.62 6.40 4.06
N ASN A 72 12.07 6.55 5.27
CA ASN A 72 12.09 5.51 6.29
C ASN A 72 11.21 4.32 5.91
N ILE A 73 11.61 3.14 6.39
CA ILE A 73 10.85 1.90 6.23
C ILE A 73 10.42 1.42 7.61
N ILE A 74 9.12 1.19 7.78
CA ILE A 74 8.53 0.73 9.04
C ILE A 74 7.75 -0.58 8.86
N GLU A 75 7.48 -1.21 9.99
CA GLU A 75 6.66 -2.42 10.06
C GLU A 75 5.24 -2.19 9.53
N SER A 76 4.73 -3.12 8.73
CA SER A 76 3.34 -3.14 8.31
C SER A 76 2.78 -4.56 8.32
N LYS A 77 1.47 -4.69 8.56
CA LYS A 77 0.75 -5.95 8.32
C LYS A 77 0.57 -6.19 6.82
N HIS A 78 0.18 -7.41 6.44
CA HIS A 78 -0.41 -7.63 5.12
C HIS A 78 -1.66 -6.76 4.99
N LEU A 79 -1.82 -6.09 3.84
CA LEU A 79 -2.90 -5.13 3.61
C LEU A 79 -3.79 -5.56 2.45
N GLU A 80 -5.08 -5.33 2.61
CA GLU A 80 -6.06 -5.30 1.53
C GLU A 80 -6.16 -3.92 0.88
N LEU A 81 -6.63 -3.85 -0.37
CA LEU A 81 -6.85 -2.57 -1.05
C LEU A 81 -7.82 -1.68 -0.25
N SER A 82 -8.79 -2.29 0.44
CA SER A 82 -9.70 -1.57 1.34
C SER A 82 -8.99 -0.98 2.56
N ASP A 83 -7.97 -1.65 3.12
CA ASP A 83 -7.23 -1.10 4.28
C ASP A 83 -6.56 0.24 3.90
N ILE A 84 -5.92 0.30 2.73
CA ILE A 84 -5.22 1.53 2.30
C ILE A 84 -6.19 2.63 1.87
N ILE A 85 -7.33 2.29 1.26
CA ILE A 85 -8.40 3.26 0.97
C ILE A 85 -8.92 3.87 2.27
N ASN A 86 -9.16 3.05 3.29
CA ASN A 86 -9.61 3.52 4.61
C ASN A 86 -8.55 4.40 5.29
N GLU A 87 -7.26 4.06 5.20
CA GLU A 87 -6.18 4.92 5.73
C GLU A 87 -6.19 6.29 5.05
N ILE A 88 -6.30 6.32 3.71
CA ILE A 88 -6.35 7.57 2.94
C ILE A 88 -7.59 8.39 3.32
N GLU A 89 -8.76 7.77 3.42
CA GLU A 89 -9.99 8.45 3.85
C GLU A 89 -9.84 9.09 5.24
N ASN A 90 -9.22 8.38 6.19
CA ASN A 90 -8.99 8.90 7.53
C ASN A 90 -8.06 10.13 7.54
N LEU A 91 -7.07 10.20 6.65
CA LEU A 91 -6.22 11.40 6.50
C LEU A 91 -7.09 12.62 6.15
N PHE A 92 -8.01 12.48 5.20
CA PHE A 92 -8.92 13.57 4.83
C PHE A 92 -9.88 13.97 5.95
N ILE A 93 -10.46 13.00 6.66
CA ILE A 93 -11.38 13.30 7.76
C ILE A 93 -10.65 14.03 8.90
N SER A 94 -9.39 13.68 9.16
CA SER A 94 -8.59 14.38 10.17
C SER A 94 -8.23 15.82 9.78
N GLU A 95 -7.97 16.09 8.50
CA GLU A 95 -7.66 17.45 8.00
C GLU A 95 -8.87 18.41 8.07
N HIS A 96 -10.10 17.89 8.11
CA HIS A 96 -11.34 18.69 8.12
C HIS A 96 -11.99 18.84 9.51
N LYS A 97 -11.30 18.44 10.58
CA LYS A 97 -11.77 18.59 11.97
C LYS A 97 -11.21 19.82 12.70
N GLU A 98 -10.44 20.67 12.02
CA GLU A 98 -9.98 21.98 12.49
C GLU A 98 -10.78 23.13 11.85
#